data_AF-A0A9E0D334-F1
#
_entry.id   AF-A0A9E0D334-F1
#
_cell.length_a   1.000
_cell.length_b   1.000
_cell.length_c   1.000
_cell.angle_alpha   90.00
_cell.angle_beta   90.00
_cell.angle_gamma   90.00
#
_symmetry.space_group_name_H-M   'P 1'
#
loop_
_entity.id
_entity.type
_entity.pdbx_description
1 polymer ?
#
loop_
_entity_poly.entity_id
_entity_poly.type
_entity_poly.pdbx_seq_one_letter_code
_entity_poly.pdbx_strand_id
1 'polypeptide(L)'
;MQNSFIIFQKLLVLFGFMLIGYLSYKKKWISDDTSSQISGLIVNIFNPALIISGVIGSVGNGNWNLVIMDLILAVILFVVLILISPAFVRILGVKKDERNIYAVMLIFSNLGFMGIPIIEELYGREAIFYVALYTLVY
;
A
#
# COMPACT_ATOMS: atom_id res chain seq x y z
N MET A 1 -12.92 -5.38 20.29
CA MET A 1 -11.93 -6.45 20.51
C MET A 1 -11.88 -7.44 19.33
N GLN A 2 -13.02 -7.84 18.76
CA GLN A 2 -13.07 -8.80 17.64
C GLN A 2 -12.32 -8.32 16.38
N ASN A 3 -12.49 -7.05 15.97
CA ASN A 3 -11.80 -6.50 14.80
C ASN A 3 -10.26 -6.44 14.98
N SER A 4 -9.78 -6.14 16.19
CA SER A 4 -8.34 -6.10 16.48
C SER A 4 -7.68 -7.48 16.33
N PHE A 5 -8.38 -8.54 16.74
CA PHE A 5 -7.91 -9.91 16.59
C PHE A 5 -7.87 -10.33 15.12
N ILE A 6 -8.87 -9.94 14.34
CA ILE A 6 -8.94 -10.21 12.91
C ILE A 6 -7.81 -9.51 12.14
N ILE A 7 -7.55 -8.22 12.42
CA ILE A 7 -6.42 -7.49 11.84
C ILE A 7 -5.10 -8.19 12.19
N PHE A 8 -4.94 -8.61 13.44
CA PHE A 8 -3.74 -9.32 13.88
C PHE A 8 -3.51 -10.63 13.12
N GLN A 9 -4.57 -11.40 12.87
CA GLN A 9 -4.49 -12.60 12.04
C GLN A 9 -4.04 -12.28 10.61
N LYS A 10 -4.57 -11.22 9.99
CA LYS A 10 -4.14 -10.81 8.63
C LYS A 10 -2.69 -10.35 8.60
N LEU A 11 -2.25 -9.59 9.61
CA LEU A 11 -0.85 -9.20 9.74
C LEU A 11 0.07 -10.41 9.89
N LEU A 12 -0.34 -11.44 10.64
CA LEU A 12 0.40 -12.70 10.74
C LEU A 12 0.49 -13.44 9.40
N VAL A 13 -0.58 -13.46 8.60
CA VAL A 13 -0.56 -14.06 7.26
C VAL A 13 0.41 -13.30 6.34
N LEU A 14 0.36 -11.97 6.32
CA LEU A 14 1.29 -11.14 5.55
C LEU A 14 2.74 -11.35 5.99
N PHE A 15 2.96 -11.47 7.31
CA PHE A 15 4.26 -11.81 7.87
C PHE A 15 4.74 -13.19 7.39
N GLY A 16 3.86 -14.18 7.34
CA GLY A 16 4.13 -15.50 6.78
C GLY A 16 4.59 -15.42 5.32
N PHE A 17 3.91 -14.64 4.47
CA PHE A 17 4.32 -14.44 3.08
C PHE A 17 5.70 -13.78 2.96
N MET A 18 5.98 -12.76 3.78
CA MET A 18 7.31 -12.14 3.82
C MET A 18 8.40 -13.16 4.22
N LEU A 19 8.10 -14.02 5.19
CA LEU A 19 9.02 -15.06 5.67
C LEU A 19 9.29 -16.12 4.59
N ILE A 20 8.26 -16.54 3.85
CA ILE A 20 8.41 -17.43 2.69
C ILE A 20 9.31 -16.80 1.63
N GLY A 21 9.08 -15.53 1.29
CA GLY A 21 9.94 -14.78 0.36
C GLY A 21 11.40 -14.74 0.81
N TYR A 22 11.63 -14.40 2.08
CA TYR A 22 12.96 -14.40 2.68
C TYR A 22 13.65 -15.76 2.63
N LEU A 23 12.96 -16.85 3.00
CA LEU A 23 13.51 -18.20 2.95
C LEU A 23 13.82 -18.65 1.52
N SER A 24 12.97 -18.26 0.56
CA SER A 24 13.16 -18.57 -0.86
C SER A 24 14.40 -17.89 -1.43
N TYR A 25 14.62 -16.63 -1.06
CA TYR A 25 15.86 -15.90 -1.37
C TYR A 25 17.07 -16.54 -0.69
N LYS A 26 16.98 -16.85 0.61
CA LYS A 26 18.07 -17.50 1.37
C LYS A 26 18.45 -18.87 0.81
N LYS A 27 17.50 -19.65 0.31
CA LYS A 27 17.71 -20.94 -0.37
C LYS A 27 18.22 -20.81 -1.80
N LYS A 28 18.43 -19.59 -2.31
CA LYS A 28 18.82 -19.27 -3.70
C LYS A 28 17.81 -19.74 -4.76
N TRP A 29 16.55 -19.93 -4.37
CA TRP A 29 15.46 -20.15 -5.34
C TRP A 29 15.09 -18.86 -6.06
N ILE A 30 15.34 -17.71 -5.41
CA ILE A 30 15.18 -16.37 -5.96
C ILE A 30 16.56 -15.72 -5.92
N SER A 31 17.08 -15.28 -7.08
CA SER A 31 18.29 -14.47 -7.17
C SER A 31 17.96 -12.98 -7.17
N ASP A 32 18.98 -12.13 -7.12
CA ASP A 32 18.80 -10.67 -7.24
C ASP A 32 18.15 -10.28 -8.57
N ASP A 33 18.52 -10.95 -9.67
CA ASP A 33 17.90 -10.75 -10.99
C ASP A 33 16.42 -11.13 -10.96
N THR A 34 16.08 -12.28 -10.37
CA THR A 34 14.69 -12.71 -10.23
C THR A 34 13.87 -11.75 -9.37
N SER A 35 14.45 -11.25 -8.28
CA SER A 35 13.81 -10.25 -7.41
C SER A 35 13.50 -8.94 -8.16
N SER A 36 14.44 -8.48 -8.98
CA SER A 36 14.26 -7.31 -9.84
C SER A 36 13.17 -7.53 -10.89
N GLN A 37 13.15 -8.69 -11.54
CA GLN A 37 12.12 -9.06 -12.52
C GLN A 37 10.72 -9.12 -11.88
N ILE A 38 10.60 -9.75 -10.70
CA ILE A 38 9.33 -9.80 -9.96
C ILE A 38 8.87 -8.39 -9.59
N SER A 39 9.77 -7.53 -9.11
CA SER A 39 9.46 -6.13 -8.79
C SER A 39 8.97 -5.37 -10.03
N GLY A 40 9.59 -5.60 -11.18
CA GLY A 40 9.15 -5.06 -12.47
C GLY A 40 7.73 -5.49 -12.85
N LEU A 41 7.37 -6.76 -12.64
CA LEU A 41 6.00 -7.26 -12.87
C LEU A 41 4.99 -6.61 -11.92
N ILE A 42 5.36 -6.42 -10.65
CA ILE A 42 4.49 -5.78 -9.66
C ILE A 42 4.16 -4.35 -10.09
N VAL A 43 5.18 -3.55 -10.41
CA VAL A 43 4.99 -2.14 -10.74
C VAL A 43 4.26 -1.97 -12.08
N ASN A 44 4.62 -2.74 -13.10
CA ASN A 44 4.13 -2.49 -14.46
C ASN A 44 2.85 -3.26 -14.83
N ILE A 45 2.53 -4.35 -14.13
CA ILE A 45 1.39 -5.21 -14.47
C ILE A 45 0.41 -5.31 -13.31
N PHE A 46 0.88 -5.78 -12.15
CA PHE A 46 -0.03 -6.09 -11.04
C PHE A 46 -0.64 -4.84 -10.41
N ASN A 47 0.13 -3.77 -10.21
CA ASN A 47 -0.39 -2.51 -9.68
C ASN A 47 -1.46 -1.88 -10.59
N PRO A 48 -1.23 -1.72 -11.92
CA PRO A 48 -2.29 -1.28 -12.83
C PRO A 48 -3.51 -2.21 -12.85
N ALA A 49 -3.30 -3.52 -12.86
CA ALA A 49 -4.40 -4.49 -12.84
C ALA A 49 -5.23 -4.40 -11.54
N LEU A 50 -4.60 -4.14 -10.40
CA LEU A 50 -5.28 -3.90 -9.13
C LEU A 50 -6.18 -2.64 -9.20
N ILE A 51 -5.68 -1.55 -9.77
CA ILE A 51 -6.47 -0.32 -9.94
C ILE A 51 -7.70 -0.61 -10.81
N ILE A 52 -7.51 -1.28 -11.95
CA ILE A 52 -8.60 -1.66 -12.86
C ILE A 52 -9.62 -2.57 -12.16
N SER A 53 -9.15 -3.59 -11.42
CA SER A 53 -10.01 -4.50 -10.65
C SER A 53 -10.85 -3.76 -9.61
N GLY A 54 -10.26 -2.80 -8.90
CA GLY A 54 -10.96 -1.96 -7.94
C GLY A 54 -12.10 -1.16 -8.56
N VAL A 55 -11.91 -0.64 -9.78
CA VAL A 55 -12.91 0.14 -10.53
C VAL A 55 -13.99 -0.75 -11.17
N ILE A 56 -13.64 -1.90 -11.72
CA ILE A 56 -14.61 -2.82 -12.36
C ILE A 56 -15.51 -3.48 -11.30
N GLY A 57 -14.99 -3.74 -10.10
CA GLY A 57 -15.76 -4.34 -9.00
C GLY A 57 -16.86 -3.44 -8.43
N SER A 58 -16.84 -2.13 -8.71
CA SER A 58 -17.73 -1.12 -8.10
C SER A 58 -18.84 -0.58 -9.02
N VAL A 59 -19.03 -1.19 -10.20
CA VAL A 59 -19.91 -0.73 -11.31
C VAL A 59 -21.40 -0.58 -10.92
N GLY A 60 -21.79 -0.87 -9.67
CA GLY A 60 -23.17 -0.74 -9.17
C GLY A 60 -23.58 0.59 -8.51
N ASN A 61 -22.66 1.41 -7.97
CA ASN A 61 -23.04 2.44 -6.97
C ASN A 61 -22.36 3.84 -7.13
N GLY A 62 -21.98 4.24 -8.33
CA GLY A 62 -21.15 5.44 -8.55
C GLY A 62 -21.86 6.78 -8.39
N ASN A 63 -21.96 7.31 -7.17
CA ASN A 63 -22.18 8.74 -6.96
C ASN A 63 -20.89 9.49 -7.28
N TRP A 64 -20.82 10.15 -8.44
CA TRP A 64 -19.65 10.91 -8.92
C TRP A 64 -19.10 11.91 -7.90
N ASN A 65 -19.95 12.46 -7.03
CA ASN A 65 -19.51 13.37 -5.98
C ASN A 65 -18.63 12.66 -4.94
N LEU A 66 -18.92 11.39 -4.61
CA LEU A 66 -18.11 10.62 -3.66
C LEU A 66 -16.74 10.28 -4.24
N VAL A 67 -16.66 9.95 -5.53
CA VAL A 67 -15.40 9.68 -6.23
C VAL A 67 -14.50 10.92 -6.24
N ILE A 68 -15.07 12.07 -6.60
CA ILE A 68 -14.31 13.34 -6.63
C ILE A 68 -13.86 13.72 -5.21
N MET A 69 -14.74 13.55 -4.22
CA MET A 69 -14.40 13.81 -2.82
C MET A 69 -13.26 12.92 -2.33
N ASP A 70 -13.28 11.63 -2.66
CA ASP A 70 -12.22 10.68 -2.28
C ASP A 70 -10.87 11.04 -2.92
N LEU A 71 -10.86 11.42 -4.20
CA LEU A 71 -9.65 11.92 -4.88
C LEU A 71 -9.10 13.19 -4.22
N ILE A 72 -9.97 14.13 -3.85
CA ILE A 72 -9.55 15.35 -3.14
C ILE A 72 -8.95 15.00 -1.78
N LEU A 73 -9.58 14.10 -1.02
CA LEU A 73 -9.08 13.65 0.27
C LEU A 73 -7.73 12.93 0.14
N ALA A 74 -7.56 12.10 -0.90
CA ALA A 74 -6.29 11.43 -1.19
C ALA A 74 -5.17 12.45 -1.45
N VAL A 75 -5.41 13.45 -2.31
CA VAL A 75 -4.44 14.52 -2.58
C VAL A 75 -4.10 15.30 -1.31
N ILE A 76 -5.11 15.66 -0.49
CA ILE A 76 -4.89 16.35 0.79
C ILE A 76 -4.01 15.49 1.71
N LEU A 77 -4.27 14.18 1.80
CA LEU A 77 -3.47 13.29 2.63
C LEU A 77 -2.00 13.27 2.20
N PHE A 78 -1.73 13.16 0.89
CA PHE A 78 -0.36 13.21 0.38
C PHE A 78 0.33 14.54 0.66
N VAL A 79 -0.37 15.67 0.47
CA VAL A 79 0.19 16.99 0.79
C VAL A 79 0.55 17.07 2.27
N VAL A 80 -0.33 16.59 3.16
CA VAL A 80 -0.08 16.56 4.61
C VAL A 80 1.12 15.67 4.94
N LEU A 81 1.21 14.47 4.35
CA LEU A 81 2.34 13.57 4.57
C LEU A 81 3.66 14.19 4.08
N ILE A 82 3.66 14.84 2.92
CA ILE A 82 4.84 15.53 2.37
C ILE A 82 5.30 16.63 3.33
N LEU A 83 4.39 17.43 3.87
CA LEU A 83 4.71 18.52 4.80
C LEU A 83 5.21 18.02 6.17
N ILE A 84 4.64 16.92 6.68
CA ILE A 84 4.98 16.36 7.99
C ILE A 84 6.26 15.51 7.93
N SER A 85 6.53 14.85 6.80
CA SER A 85 7.64 13.91 6.65
C SER A 85 9.01 14.45 7.12
N PRO A 86 9.44 15.69 6.82
CA PRO A 86 10.77 16.16 7.22
C PRO A 86 10.85 16.42 8.73
N ALA A 87 9.74 16.82 9.35
CA ALA A 87 9.65 16.99 10.80
C ALA A 87 9.71 15.63 11.50
N PHE A 88 8.93 14.66 11.01
CA PHE A 88 8.87 13.32 11.57
C PHE A 88 10.21 12.58 11.51
N VAL A 89 10.88 12.64 10.35
CA VAL A 89 12.21 12.03 10.16
C VAL A 89 13.28 12.67 11.05
N ARG A 90 13.18 13.97 11.35
CA ARG A 90 14.07 14.64 12.31
C ARG A 90 13.82 14.18 13.74
N ILE A 91 12.56 14.03 14.14
CA ILE A 91 12.17 13.55 15.47
C ILE A 91 12.67 12.12 15.71
N LEU A 92 12.62 11.27 14.69
CA LEU A 92 13.16 9.90 14.74
C LEU A 92 14.68 9.82 14.82
N GLY A 93 15.40 10.94 14.74
CA GLY A 93 16.87 10.95 14.84
C GLY A 93 17.58 10.36 13.63
N VAL A 94 16.91 10.27 12.47
CA VAL A 94 17.49 9.70 11.25
C VAL A 94 18.68 10.55 10.78
N LYS A 95 19.76 9.87 10.37
CA LYS A 95 20.99 10.47 9.81
C LYS A 95 20.65 11.34 8.60
N LYS A 96 21.31 12.49 8.45
CA LYS A 96 20.98 13.52 7.44
C LYS A 96 20.93 12.95 6.00
N ASP A 97 21.86 12.07 5.73
CA ASP A 97 22.14 11.31 4.53
C ASP A 97 21.02 10.32 4.15
N GLU A 98 20.25 9.83 5.13
CA GLU A 98 19.15 8.88 4.90
C GLU A 98 17.77 9.55 4.96
N ARG A 99 17.68 10.82 5.38
CA ARG A 99 16.38 11.46 5.67
C ARG A 99 15.41 11.48 4.50
N ASN A 100 15.94 11.67 3.29
CA ASN A 100 15.11 11.70 2.09
C ASN A 100 14.47 10.34 1.81
N ILE A 101 15.22 9.24 2.03
CA ILE A 101 14.71 7.88 1.85
C ILE A 101 13.60 7.60 2.86
N TYR A 102 13.80 7.94 4.13
CA TYR A 102 12.78 7.77 5.16
C TYR A 102 11.55 8.66 4.94
N ALA A 103 11.73 9.88 4.43
CA ALA A 103 10.61 10.75 4.06
C ALA A 103 9.77 10.14 2.93
N VAL A 104 10.41 9.62 1.89
CA VAL A 104 9.73 8.90 0.80
C VAL A 104 9.00 7.67 1.34
N MET A 105 9.61 6.88 2.24
CA MET A 105 8.94 5.73 2.87
C MET A 105 7.72 6.11 3.72
N LEU A 106 7.70 7.31 4.30
CA LEU A 106 6.54 7.82 5.06
C LEU A 106 5.41 8.31 4.17
N ILE A 107 5.75 8.99 3.07
CA ILE A 107 4.77 9.52 2.11
C ILE A 107 4.13 8.38 1.33
N PHE A 108 4.97 7.42 0.91
CA PHE A 108 4.58 6.31 0.06
C PHE A 108 4.58 5.00 0.87
N SER A 109 3.45 4.72 1.52
CA SER A 109 3.18 3.44 2.20
C SER A 109 2.72 2.32 1.26
N ASN A 110 3.11 1.08 1.52
CA ASN A 110 2.69 -0.08 0.71
C ASN A 110 1.18 -0.43 0.85
N LEU A 111 0.34 0.29 0.11
CA LEU A 111 -1.12 0.13 0.14
C LEU A 111 -1.60 -1.08 -0.65
N GLY A 112 -0.97 -1.37 -1.80
CA GLY A 112 -1.39 -2.48 -2.66
C GLY A 112 -1.26 -3.84 -1.97
N PHE A 113 -0.14 -4.09 -1.28
CA PHE A 113 0.13 -5.39 -0.69
C PHE A 113 -0.37 -5.52 0.75
N MET A 114 -0.18 -4.48 1.58
CA MET A 114 -0.57 -4.53 2.99
C MET A 114 -1.90 -3.82 3.26
N GLY A 115 -2.15 -2.68 2.61
CA GLY A 115 -3.36 -1.88 2.81
C GLY A 115 -4.64 -2.59 2.35
N ILE A 116 -4.65 -3.14 1.13
CA ILE A 116 -5.84 -3.80 0.56
C ILE A 116 -6.35 -4.96 1.44
N PRO A 117 -5.54 -5.95 1.85
CA PRO A 117 -6.04 -7.06 2.69
C PRO A 117 -6.58 -6.61 4.05
N ILE A 118 -6.03 -5.53 4.61
CA ILE A 118 -6.50 -4.97 5.89
C ILE A 118 -7.83 -4.26 5.70
N ILE A 119 -7.95 -3.44 4.65
CA ILE A 119 -9.17 -2.68 4.36
C ILE A 119 -10.31 -3.61 3.93
N GLU A 120 -10.03 -4.62 3.10
CA GLU A 120 -11.01 -5.63 2.70
C GLU A 120 -11.57 -6.37 3.92
N GLU A 121 -10.72 -6.71 4.89
CA GLU A 121 -11.16 -7.43 6.07
C GLU A 121 -11.98 -6.54 7.04
N LEU A 122 -11.68 -5.24 7.10
CA LEU A 122 -12.36 -4.31 8.00
C LEU A 122 -13.66 -3.74 7.44
N TYR A 123 -13.65 -3.42 6.15
CA TYR A 123 -14.70 -2.65 5.49
C TYR A 123 -15.35 -3.39 4.33
N GLY A 124 -14.91 -4.63 4.05
CA GLY A 124 -15.41 -5.45 2.96
C GLY A 124 -14.80 -5.10 1.60
N ARG A 125 -15.15 -5.88 0.58
CA ARG A 125 -14.61 -5.73 -0.77
C ARG A 125 -14.97 -4.41 -1.45
N GLU A 126 -16.07 -3.78 -1.06
CA GLU A 126 -16.47 -2.48 -1.62
C GLU A 126 -15.46 -1.38 -1.29
N ALA A 127 -14.74 -1.49 -0.16
CA ALA A 127 -13.75 -0.51 0.23
C ALA A 127 -12.48 -0.54 -0.63
N ILE A 128 -12.25 -1.62 -1.38
CA ILE A 128 -11.11 -1.75 -2.30
C ILE A 128 -11.19 -0.68 -3.40
N PHE A 129 -12.40 -0.25 -3.78
CA PHE A 129 -12.59 0.83 -4.74
C PHE A 129 -11.94 2.15 -4.29
N TYR A 130 -12.15 2.56 -3.05
CA TYR A 130 -11.53 3.78 -2.49
C TYR A 130 -10.01 3.65 -2.42
N VAL A 131 -9.49 2.45 -2.11
CA VAL A 131 -8.04 2.20 -2.13
C VAL A 131 -7.46 2.27 -3.53
N ALA A 132 -8.18 1.81 -4.56
CA ALA A 132 -7.77 1.92 -5.94
C ALA A 132 -7.71 3.39 -6.42
N LEU A 133 -8.70 4.21 -6.02
CA LEU A 133 -8.68 5.65 -6.28
C LEU A 133 -7.52 6.35 -5.56
N TYR A 134 -7.25 6.00 -4.31
CA TYR A 134 -6.08 6.49 -3.60
C TYR A 134 -4.77 6.11 -4.31
N THR A 135 -4.67 4.87 -4.79
CA THR A 135 -3.49 4.35 -5.51
C THR A 135 -3.27 5.06 -6.84
N LEU A 136 -4.30 5.68 -7.43
CA LEU A 136 -4.17 6.48 -8.64
C LEU A 136 -3.43 7.82 -8.40
N VAL A 137 -3.52 8.36 -7.18
CA VAL A 137 -2.84 9.61 -6.78
C VAL A 137 -1.38 9.37 -6.38
N TYR A 138 -1.05 8.13 -6.05
CA TYR A 138 0.25 7.64 -5.59
C TYR A 138 1.33 7.78 -6.67
#